data_AF-A0A436E167-F1
#
_entry.id   AF-A0A436E167-F1
#
_cell.length_a   1.000
_cell.length_b   1.000
_cell.length_c   1.000
_cell.angle_alpha   90.00
_cell.angle_beta   90.00
_cell.angle_gamma   90.00
#
_symmetry.space_group_name_H-M   'P 1'
#
loop_
_entity.id
_entity.type
_entity.pdbx_description
1 polymer ?
#
loop_
_entity_poly.entity_id
_entity_poly.type
_entity_poly.pdbx_seq_one_letter_code
_entity_poly.pdbx_strand_id
1 'polypeptide(L)'
;NVEGAEAGKVVTTANNVKIVGHLNVPGRIAASASLLYARNLFAFLETLVDKTTKTLAINRDDDLVKATMLTNGGKIVHPSFAKPDQQPYVEPAAIPATTMVADASPKKAAPKKPAASKSPSSKPKGIA
;
A
#
# COMPACT_ATOMS: atom_id res chain seq x y z
N ASN A 1 -6.18 -15.04 -19.17
CA ASN A 1 -6.09 -15.64 -20.51
C ASN A 1 -7.43 -15.50 -21.23
N VAL A 2 -7.71 -14.31 -21.77
CA VAL A 2 -8.90 -14.02 -22.59
C VAL A 2 -8.40 -13.29 -23.83
N GLU A 3 -8.74 -13.79 -25.01
CA GLU A 3 -8.38 -13.14 -26.27
C GLU A 3 -9.07 -11.78 -26.39
N GLY A 4 -8.33 -10.75 -26.79
CA GLY A 4 -8.81 -9.36 -26.80
C GLY A 4 -8.76 -8.63 -25.46
N ALA A 5 -8.19 -9.24 -24.41
CA ALA A 5 -7.92 -8.53 -23.16
C ALA A 5 -6.75 -7.56 -23.30
N GLU A 6 -6.98 -6.28 -23.00
CA GLU A 6 -5.94 -5.27 -22.95
C GLU A 6 -5.52 -4.97 -21.50
N ALA A 7 -4.21 -4.96 -21.24
CA ALA A 7 -3.64 -4.65 -19.94
C ALA A 7 -4.09 -3.27 -19.44
N GLY A 8 -4.64 -3.24 -18.22
CA GLY A 8 -5.09 -2.03 -17.53
C GLY A 8 -6.49 -1.55 -17.90
N LYS A 9 -7.13 -2.11 -18.95
CA LYS A 9 -8.36 -1.57 -19.53
C LYS A 9 -9.57 -2.48 -19.34
N VAL A 10 -10.75 -1.91 -19.58
CA VAL A 10 -11.99 -2.67 -19.78
C VAL A 10 -12.39 -2.51 -21.23
N VAL A 11 -12.26 -3.56 -22.03
CA VAL A 11 -12.56 -3.55 -23.47
C VAL A 11 -13.99 -4.02 -23.66
N THR A 12 -14.77 -3.36 -24.53
CA THR A 12 -16.10 -3.85 -24.93
C THR A 12 -16.01 -4.39 -26.35
N THR A 13 -16.38 -5.65 -26.53
CA THR A 13 -16.39 -6.32 -27.83
C THR A 13 -17.58 -5.86 -28.69
N ALA A 14 -17.54 -6.14 -30.00
CA ALA A 14 -18.64 -5.85 -30.93
C ALA A 14 -19.97 -6.51 -30.51
N ASN A 15 -19.92 -7.61 -29.76
CA ASN A 15 -21.09 -8.32 -29.24
C ASN A 15 -21.52 -7.81 -27.84
N ASN A 16 -21.11 -6.59 -27.46
CA ASN A 16 -21.41 -5.95 -26.16
C ASN A 16 -20.91 -6.68 -24.91
N VAL A 17 -19.93 -7.60 -25.04
CA VAL A 17 -19.28 -8.25 -23.89
C VAL A 17 -18.13 -7.37 -23.37
N LYS A 18 -18.06 -7.17 -22.04
CA LYS A 18 -16.97 -6.44 -21.37
C LYS A 18 -15.88 -7.38 -20.88
N ILE A 19 -14.65 -7.14 -21.33
CA ILE A 19 -13.43 -7.85 -20.92
C ILE A 19 -12.68 -6.96 -19.94
N VAL A 20 -12.56 -7.40 -18.68
CA VAL A 20 -11.89 -6.64 -17.61
C VAL A 20 -10.43 -7.08 -17.50
N GLY A 21 -9.50 -6.18 -17.80
CA GLY A 21 -8.05 -6.42 -17.81
C GLY A 21 -7.27 -5.62 -16.77
N HIS A 22 -7.85 -5.32 -15.60
CA HIS A 22 -7.15 -4.54 -14.56
C HIS A 22 -5.86 -5.21 -14.07
N LEU A 23 -4.76 -4.47 -14.03
CA LEU A 23 -3.45 -4.98 -13.59
C LEU A 23 -3.36 -5.18 -12.07
N ASN A 24 -3.90 -4.24 -11.29
CA ASN A 24 -3.84 -4.27 -9.83
C ASN A 24 -5.25 -4.41 -9.23
N VAL A 25 -5.80 -5.62 -9.32
CA VAL A 25 -7.09 -5.95 -8.67
C VAL A 25 -7.01 -5.84 -7.14
N PRO A 26 -5.95 -6.31 -6.45
CA PRO A 26 -5.83 -6.16 -5.00
C PRO A 26 -5.87 -4.69 -4.54
N GLY A 27 -5.27 -3.78 -5.31
CA GLY A 27 -5.32 -2.33 -5.05
C GLY A 27 -6.74 -1.75 -5.08
N ARG A 28 -7.69 -2.40 -5.74
CA ARG A 28 -9.12 -1.99 -5.73
C ARG A 28 -9.86 -2.38 -4.44
N ILE A 29 -9.27 -3.26 -3.63
CA ILE A 29 -9.75 -3.67 -2.30
C ILE A 29 -8.65 -3.48 -1.26
N ALA A 30 -8.00 -2.30 -1.31
CA ALA A 30 -6.75 -2.01 -0.62
C ALA A 30 -6.78 -2.34 0.89
N ALA A 31 -7.88 -2.04 1.60
CA ALA A 31 -7.99 -2.29 3.04
C ALA A 31 -7.87 -3.79 3.37
N SER A 32 -8.65 -4.62 2.69
CA SER A 32 -8.64 -6.08 2.89
C SER A 32 -7.34 -6.71 2.39
N ALA A 33 -6.85 -6.29 1.22
CA ALA A 33 -5.59 -6.78 0.66
C ALA A 33 -4.40 -6.47 1.58
N SER A 34 -4.33 -5.24 2.10
CA SER A 34 -3.27 -4.83 3.03
C SER A 34 -3.33 -5.62 4.33
N LEU A 35 -4.53 -5.82 4.89
CA LEU A 35 -4.68 -6.59 6.12
C LEU A 35 -4.21 -8.05 5.94
N LEU A 36 -4.64 -8.70 4.86
CA LEU A 36 -4.24 -10.08 4.57
C LEU A 36 -2.73 -10.18 4.33
N TYR A 37 -2.16 -9.25 3.57
CA TYR A 37 -0.72 -9.19 3.32
C TYR A 37 0.08 -8.96 4.62
N ALA A 38 -0.36 -8.04 5.48
CA ALA A 38 0.28 -7.79 6.77
C ALA A 38 0.25 -9.02 7.68
N ARG A 39 -0.84 -9.80 7.67
CA ARG A 39 -0.93 -11.05 8.43
C ARG A 39 0.04 -12.11 7.90
N ASN A 40 0.16 -12.24 6.58
CA ASN A 40 1.13 -13.14 5.97
C ASN A 40 2.57 -12.73 6.31
N LEU A 41 2.89 -11.43 6.24
CA LEU A 41 4.22 -10.92 6.57
C LEU A 41 4.54 -11.11 8.06
N PHE A 42 3.57 -10.88 8.95
CA PHE A 42 3.75 -11.10 10.38
C PHE A 42 4.05 -12.59 10.67
N ALA A 43 3.25 -13.50 10.14
CA ALA A 43 3.46 -14.94 10.32
C ALA A 43 4.83 -15.38 9.78
N PHE A 44 5.27 -14.84 8.64
CA PHE A 44 6.59 -15.08 8.09
C PHE A 44 7.70 -14.57 9.02
N LEU A 45 7.64 -13.30 9.45
CA LEU A 45 8.65 -12.70 10.32
C LEU A 45 8.71 -13.34 11.71
N GLU A 46 7.58 -13.83 12.24
CA GLU A 46 7.54 -14.53 13.51
C GLU A 46 8.45 -15.77 13.52
N THR A 47 8.63 -16.43 12.38
CA THR A 47 9.56 -17.57 12.24
C THR A 47 11.04 -17.16 12.26
N LEU A 48 11.35 -15.89 11.98
CA LEU A 48 12.71 -15.35 11.88
C LEU A 48 13.18 -14.64 13.16
N VAL A 49 12.29 -14.45 14.13
CA VAL A 49 12.60 -13.75 15.38
C VAL A 49 12.81 -14.75 16.49
N ASP A 50 13.95 -14.65 17.17
CA ASP A 50 14.19 -15.43 18.38
C ASP A 50 13.25 -14.94 19.50
N LYS A 51 12.45 -15.86 20.05
CA LYS A 51 11.41 -15.52 21.03
C LYS A 51 11.97 -15.07 22.38
N THR A 52 13.21 -15.40 22.70
CA THR A 52 13.87 -15.10 23.97
C THR A 52 14.60 -13.77 23.91
N THR A 53 15.47 -13.60 22.93
CA THR A 53 16.31 -12.40 22.75
C THR A 53 15.54 -11.27 22.05
N LYS A 54 14.40 -11.57 21.41
CA LYS A 54 13.61 -10.64 20.59
C LYS A 54 14.43 -10.02 19.46
N THR A 55 15.49 -10.70 19.02
CA THR A 55 16.34 -10.28 17.92
C THR A 55 16.01 -11.06 16.65
N LEU A 56 16.33 -10.46 15.51
CA LEU A 56 16.19 -11.12 14.21
C LEU A 56 17.29 -12.18 14.07
N ALA A 57 16.90 -13.44 14.08
CA ALA A 57 17.78 -14.60 14.02
C ALA A 57 17.47 -15.40 12.75
N ILE A 58 18.05 -14.95 11.63
CA ILE A 58 17.81 -15.59 10.32
C ILE A 58 18.64 -16.87 10.20
N ASN A 59 17.99 -18.02 10.36
CA ASN A 59 18.58 -19.32 10.07
C ASN A 59 18.65 -19.54 8.55
N ARG A 60 19.84 -19.52 7.97
CA ARG A 60 20.05 -19.69 6.52
C ARG A 60 19.92 -21.12 6.04
N ASP A 61 19.94 -22.08 6.96
CA ASP A 61 19.77 -23.49 6.63
C ASP A 61 18.29 -23.89 6.59
N ASP A 62 17.41 -23.05 7.11
CA ASP A 62 15.95 -23.24 7.07
C ASP A 62 15.42 -23.15 5.63
N ASP A 63 14.53 -24.08 5.27
CA ASP A 63 14.00 -24.19 3.91
C ASP A 63 13.14 -22.99 3.50
N LEU A 64 12.41 -22.37 4.43
CA LEU A 64 11.63 -21.17 4.17
C LEU A 64 12.55 -19.99 3.86
N VAL A 65 13.67 -19.87 4.59
CA VAL A 65 14.67 -18.83 4.33
C VAL A 65 15.39 -19.07 3.00
N LYS A 66 15.81 -20.30 2.70
CA LYS A 66 16.45 -20.63 1.41
C LYS A 66 15.55 -20.34 0.22
N ALA A 67 14.26 -20.65 0.32
CA ALA A 67 13.30 -20.44 -0.76
C ALA A 67 12.95 -18.96 -0.99
N THR A 68 13.08 -18.11 0.03
CA THR A 68 12.63 -16.71 -0.03
C THR A 68 13.78 -15.69 -0.13
N MET A 69 14.99 -16.05 0.30
CA MET A 69 16.15 -15.15 0.30
C MET A 69 16.80 -15.07 -1.10
N LEU A 70 16.62 -13.94 -1.78
CA LEU A 70 17.22 -13.70 -3.11
C LEU A 70 18.68 -13.24 -3.03
N THR A 71 18.97 -12.30 -2.12
CA THR A 71 20.27 -11.65 -2.00
C THR A 71 20.72 -11.57 -0.55
N ASN A 72 22.02 -11.69 -0.30
CA ASN A 72 22.61 -11.51 1.02
C ASN A 72 24.03 -10.95 0.87
N GLY A 73 24.35 -9.87 1.60
CA GLY A 73 25.70 -9.25 1.56
C GLY A 73 26.12 -8.78 0.17
N GLY A 74 25.20 -8.24 -0.64
CA GLY A 74 25.47 -7.76 -2.00
C GLY A 74 25.65 -8.87 -3.04
N LYS A 75 25.42 -10.13 -2.69
CA LYS A 75 25.51 -11.29 -3.61
C LYS A 75 24.14 -11.93 -3.80
N ILE A 76 23.90 -12.45 -5.00
CA ILE A 76 22.73 -13.30 -5.27
C ILE A 76 23.00 -14.68 -4.66
N VAL A 77 22.10 -15.14 -3.81
CA VAL A 77 22.23 -16.43 -3.10
C VAL A 77 21.19 -17.47 -3.53
N HIS A 78 20.09 -17.02 -4.16
CA HIS A 78 19.04 -17.94 -4.60
C HIS A 78 19.44 -18.67 -5.89
N PRO A 79 19.39 -20.03 -5.94
CA PRO A 79 19.86 -20.82 -7.08
C PRO A 79 19.22 -20.42 -8.42
N SER A 80 17.91 -20.13 -8.42
CA SER A 80 17.18 -19.72 -9.64
C SER A 80 17.59 -18.35 -10.19
N PHE A 81 18.29 -17.53 -9.39
CA PHE A 81 18.71 -16.17 -9.77
C PHE A 81 20.23 -16.03 -9.89
N ALA A 82 21.00 -17.05 -9.46
CA ALA A 82 22.47 -17.04 -9.47
C ALA A 82 23.11 -17.07 -10.87
N LYS A 83 22.31 -17.24 -11.94
CA LYS A 83 22.76 -17.17 -13.34
C LYS A 83 22.19 -15.94 -14.02
N PRO A 84 22.92 -14.82 -14.05
CA PRO A 84 22.67 -13.77 -15.00
C PRO A 84 23.54 -14.01 -16.24
N ASP A 85 22.93 -14.19 -17.42
CA ASP A 85 23.48 -13.49 -18.57
C ASP A 85 23.45 -12.01 -18.21
N GLN A 86 24.63 -11.51 -17.82
CA GLN A 86 24.82 -10.19 -17.25
C GLN A 86 24.54 -9.13 -18.31
N GLN A 87 23.32 -8.60 -18.32
CA GLN A 87 23.14 -7.21 -18.73
C GLN A 87 23.12 -6.36 -17.46
N PRO A 88 24.06 -5.41 -17.29
CA PRO A 88 24.03 -4.46 -16.19
C PRO A 88 22.65 -3.78 -16.17
N TYR A 89 22.00 -3.81 -15.01
CA TYR A 89 20.81 -3.00 -14.76
C TYR A 89 21.21 -1.53 -14.94
N VAL A 90 20.73 -0.92 -16.03
CA VAL A 90 20.83 0.53 -16.24
C VAL A 90 19.67 1.14 -15.47
N GLU A 91 19.97 1.94 -14.46
CA GLU A 91 18.96 2.62 -13.65
C GLU A 91 18.08 3.50 -14.58
N PRO A 92 16.78 3.20 -14.75
CA PRO A 92 15.91 4.07 -15.51
C PRO A 92 15.78 5.38 -14.74
N ALA A 93 15.94 6.51 -15.44
CA ALA A 93 15.86 7.84 -14.86
C ALA A 93 14.65 7.96 -13.93
N ALA A 94 14.91 8.33 -12.67
CA ALA A 94 13.90 8.42 -11.63
C ALA A 94 12.71 9.27 -12.10
N ILE A 95 11.52 8.65 -12.17
CA ILE A 95 10.27 9.38 -12.30
C ILE A 95 10.13 10.25 -11.04
N PRO A 96 10.08 11.60 -11.16
CA PRO A 96 9.98 12.48 -10.00
C PRO A 96 8.71 12.17 -9.23
N ALA A 97 8.83 12.02 -7.91
CA ALA A 97 7.79 11.61 -6.97
C ALA A 97 6.58 12.57 -6.85
N THR A 98 6.43 13.54 -7.75
CA THR A 98 5.37 14.56 -7.71
C THR A 98 4.05 14.10 -8.37
N THR A 99 4.04 12.98 -9.10
CA THR A 99 2.82 12.50 -9.80
C THR A 99 1.86 11.67 -8.96
N MET A 100 2.11 11.43 -7.66
CA MET A 100 1.22 10.63 -6.80
C MET A 100 0.44 11.40 -5.72
N VAL A 101 0.41 12.73 -5.74
CA VAL A 101 -0.44 13.52 -4.81
C VAL A 101 -1.20 14.62 -5.55
N ALA A 102 -2.09 14.25 -6.47
CA ALA A 102 -3.08 15.17 -7.03
C ALA A 102 -4.40 14.44 -7.24
N ASP A 103 -5.11 14.17 -6.14
CA ASP A 103 -6.54 14.50 -5.95
C ASP A 103 -7.04 13.89 -4.63
N ALA A 104 -6.62 14.49 -3.52
CA ALA A 104 -7.29 14.34 -2.24
C ALA A 104 -7.42 15.72 -1.62
N SER A 105 -8.27 16.55 -2.21
CA SER A 105 -8.69 17.81 -1.58
C SER A 105 -9.37 17.50 -0.24
N PRO A 106 -8.84 17.97 0.91
CA PRO A 106 -9.52 17.77 2.18
C PRO A 106 -10.74 18.70 2.25
N LYS A 107 -11.95 18.11 2.31
CA LYS A 107 -13.16 18.84 2.72
C LYS A 107 -12.91 19.40 4.12
N LYS A 108 -12.74 20.72 4.17
CA LYS A 108 -12.60 21.55 5.36
C LYS A 108 -13.71 21.22 6.36
N ALA A 109 -13.32 20.72 7.53
CA ALA A 109 -14.22 20.54 8.67
C ALA A 109 -14.80 21.92 9.07
N ALA A 110 -16.13 22.01 9.15
CA ALA A 110 -16.82 23.21 9.62
C ALA A 110 -16.51 23.45 11.11
N PRO A 111 -16.11 24.66 11.54
CA PRO A 111 -15.78 24.93 12.93
C PRO A 111 -17.05 24.99 13.79
N LYS A 112 -17.09 24.16 14.85
CA LYS A 112 -18.07 24.27 15.93
C LYS A 112 -17.90 25.63 16.63
N LYS A 113 -18.97 26.42 16.63
CA LYS A 113 -19.09 27.70 17.34
C LYS A 113 -18.95 27.48 18.86
N PRO A 114 -18.09 28.20 19.60
CA PRO A 114 -18.05 28.12 21.05
C PRO A 114 -19.29 28.79 21.65
N ALA A 115 -19.92 28.14 22.62
CA ALA A 115 -21.01 28.68 23.41
C ALA A 115 -20.49 29.86 24.27
N ALA A 116 -20.97 31.07 23.99
CA ALA A 116 -20.68 32.25 24.78
C ALA A 116 -21.67 32.36 25.96
N SER A 117 -21.10 32.41 27.17
CA SER A 117 -21.75 32.74 28.43
C SER A 117 -22.47 34.10 28.37
N LYS A 118 -23.73 34.16 28.84
CA LYS A 118 -24.43 35.42 29.12
C LYS A 118 -24.48 35.66 30.62
N SER A 119 -24.02 36.83 31.04
CA SER A 119 -24.38 37.52 32.29
C SER A 119 -24.03 39.03 32.12
N PRO A 120 -24.54 39.96 32.96
CA PRO A 120 -25.93 40.45 33.00
C PRO A 120 -26.03 42.01 32.91
N SER A 121 -27.26 42.55 33.04
CA SER A 121 -27.67 43.99 33.13
C SER A 121 -27.78 44.74 31.79
N SER A 122 -28.71 45.67 31.52
CA SER A 122 -29.52 46.56 32.37
C SER A 122 -30.83 46.98 31.66
N LYS A 123 -31.90 47.14 32.45
CA LYS A 123 -33.22 47.71 32.09
C LYS A 123 -33.09 49.22 31.75
N PRO A 124 -34.01 49.77 30.92
CA PRO A 124 -34.77 50.93 31.41
C PRO A 124 -36.28 50.87 31.09
N LYS A 125 -36.99 51.79 31.77
CA LYS A 125 -38.44 51.97 31.98
C LYS A 125 -39.19 52.64 30.81
N GLY A 126 -40.53 52.51 30.83
CA GLY A 126 -41.51 53.47 30.28
C GLY A 126 -42.60 52.77 29.44
N ILE A 127 -43.75 52.37 29.99
CA ILE A 127 -44.99 53.15 30.21
C ILE A 127 -45.55 53.75 28.91
N ALA A 128 -46.58 53.10 28.38
CA ALA A 128 -47.88 53.66 27.98
C ALA A 128 -48.88 52.51 27.90
#